data_AF-A0A2V1C2E9-F1
#
_entry.id   AF-A0A2V1C2E9-F1
#
_cell.length_a   1.000
_cell.length_b   1.000
_cell.length_c   1.000
_cell.angle_alpha   90.00
_cell.angle_beta   90.00
_cell.angle_gamma   90.00
#
_symmetry.space_group_name_H-M   'P 1'
#
loop_
_entity.id
_entity.type
_entity.pdbx_description
1 polymer ?
#
loop_
_entity_poly.entity_id
_entity_poly.type
_entity_poly.pdbx_seq_one_letter_code
_entity_poly.pdbx_strand_id
1 'polypeptide(L)'
;LFFFLVAENHSAVIVLSTAVQLMVLGGYHTPCRRSRQTEQSKLRERRLFWQTFIFDQDLALRIGKPPMIGPDFTIDLPEERPEDGVGTLTFKESGVTLNFIREQVILAKMQSKVYSTLYSKEARKKYVHEEIQLISELDSELCAWKSRIPEITKSTRAPYFDKDPGLINLTVLHYAYYQLVIVIHSFIFQSSNLEQLRDDFDRIHSSVALCVAAARARISLLNFHEDSHMFSLHLLNNVSWSLDVVFINILQNKGTPSAREDLNLLGRVISRFKKFDPNYRDAVAFRTASLFHQVAYRALQNYANSQNPAP
;
A
#
# COMPACT_ATOMS: atom_id res chain seq x y z
N LEU A 1 -14.60 1.49 5.41
CA LEU A 1 -13.16 1.49 5.75
C LEU A 1 -12.89 2.70 6.63
N PHE A 2 -12.76 2.49 7.93
CA PHE A 2 -12.80 3.52 8.98
C PHE A 2 -11.43 4.15 9.28
N PHE A 3 -10.31 3.54 8.83
CA PHE A 3 -8.97 4.00 9.17
C PHE A 3 -8.46 5.24 8.40
N PHE A 4 -9.24 5.75 7.45
CA PHE A 4 -8.89 6.91 6.62
C PHE A 4 -8.63 8.20 7.42
N LEU A 5 -8.94 8.28 8.73
CA LEU A 5 -9.12 9.56 9.42
C LEU A 5 -8.39 9.76 10.77
N VAL A 6 -7.68 8.77 11.33
CA VAL A 6 -7.20 8.87 12.74
C VAL A 6 -5.67 9.03 12.88
N ALA A 7 -4.89 8.91 11.80
CA ALA A 7 -3.47 9.23 11.88
C ALA A 7 -3.25 10.74 11.68
N GLU A 8 -2.81 11.44 12.72
CA GLU A 8 -2.35 12.83 12.67
C GLU A 8 -1.07 12.94 11.81
N ASN A 9 -1.23 12.89 10.49
CA ASN A 9 -0.13 13.03 9.54
C ASN A 9 0.24 14.50 9.28
N HIS A 10 -0.27 15.45 10.10
CA HIS A 10 -0.08 16.89 9.88
C HIS A 10 1.40 17.29 9.80
N SER A 11 2.21 16.81 10.75
CA SER A 11 3.65 17.07 10.76
C SER A 11 4.34 16.52 9.51
N ALA A 12 3.97 15.30 9.10
CA ALA A 12 4.51 14.68 7.89
C ALA A 12 4.15 15.47 6.63
N VAL A 13 2.88 15.93 6.51
CA VAL A 13 2.43 16.78 5.41
C VAL A 13 3.21 18.09 5.38
N ILE A 14 3.40 18.78 6.51
CA ILE A 14 4.11 20.07 6.56
C ILE A 14 5.58 19.93 6.14
N VAL A 15 6.25 18.91 6.67
CA VAL A 15 7.66 18.63 6.30
C VAL A 15 7.76 18.30 4.83
N LEU A 16 6.85 17.48 4.31
CA LEU A 16 6.81 17.09 2.90
C LEU A 16 6.54 18.30 2.00
N SER A 17 5.56 19.17 2.31
CA SER A 17 5.29 20.41 1.57
C SER A 17 6.53 21.28 1.46
N THR A 18 7.23 21.44 2.58
CA THR A 18 8.45 22.26 2.63
C THR A 18 9.54 21.65 1.74
N ALA A 19 9.73 20.33 1.82
CA ALA A 19 10.68 19.63 0.97
C ALA A 19 10.34 19.74 -0.52
N VAL A 20 9.08 19.52 -0.89
CA VAL A 20 8.58 19.69 -2.27
C VAL A 20 8.93 21.09 -2.78
N GLN A 21 8.64 22.13 -1.98
CA GLN A 21 8.86 23.50 -2.43
C GLN A 21 10.35 23.84 -2.59
N LEU A 22 11.21 23.35 -1.68
CA LEU A 22 12.65 23.49 -1.82
C LEU A 22 13.18 22.78 -3.07
N MET A 23 12.66 21.60 -3.40
CA MET A 23 13.05 20.85 -4.61
C MET A 23 12.57 21.52 -5.90
N VAL A 24 11.38 22.12 -5.89
CA VAL A 24 10.85 22.89 -7.03
C VAL A 24 11.70 24.14 -7.26
N LEU A 25 11.99 24.92 -6.21
CA LEU A 25 12.88 26.09 -6.28
C LEU A 25 14.30 25.71 -6.70
N GLY A 26 14.78 24.54 -6.25
CA GLY A 26 16.07 23.99 -6.64
C GLY A 26 16.12 23.43 -8.06
N GLY A 27 14.98 23.30 -8.75
CA GLY A 27 14.90 22.76 -10.12
C GLY A 27 15.10 21.24 -10.21
N TYR A 28 14.90 20.49 -9.13
CA TYR A 28 15.16 19.04 -9.09
C TYR A 28 14.14 18.23 -9.91
N HIS A 29 12.95 18.79 -10.12
CA HIS A 29 11.89 18.24 -10.95
C HIS A 29 12.23 18.28 -12.46
N THR A 30 13.22 19.08 -12.87
CA THR A 30 13.55 19.28 -14.28
C THR A 30 14.47 18.17 -14.80
N PRO A 31 14.17 17.54 -15.95
CA PRO A 31 15.04 16.51 -16.54
C PRO A 31 16.30 17.11 -17.19
N CYS A 32 16.25 18.39 -17.56
CA CYS A 32 17.38 19.12 -18.14
C CYS A 32 18.46 19.42 -17.10
N ARG A 33 19.71 19.21 -17.49
CA ARG A 33 20.87 19.54 -16.67
C ARG A 33 21.00 21.07 -16.52
N ARG A 34 21.20 21.55 -15.30
CA ARG A 34 21.42 22.98 -15.01
C ARG A 34 22.87 23.39 -15.27
N SER A 35 23.09 24.68 -15.53
CA SER A 35 24.45 25.22 -15.71
C SER A 35 25.32 24.93 -14.49
N ARG A 36 26.55 24.42 -14.71
CA ARG A 36 27.53 24.04 -13.68
C ARG A 36 27.17 22.82 -12.81
N GLN A 37 26.05 22.14 -13.08
CA GLN A 37 25.68 20.92 -12.37
C GLN A 37 26.48 19.72 -12.87
N THR A 38 26.99 18.83 -12.02
CA THR A 38 27.60 17.56 -12.47
C THR A 38 26.51 16.49 -12.72
N GLU A 39 26.78 15.48 -13.56
CA GLU A 39 25.82 14.37 -13.76
C GLU A 39 25.51 13.64 -12.46
N GLN A 40 26.51 13.41 -11.61
CA GLN A 40 26.30 12.80 -10.30
C GLN A 40 25.40 13.63 -9.38
N SER A 41 25.55 14.97 -9.40
CA SER A 41 24.67 15.86 -8.65
C SER A 41 23.24 15.80 -9.18
N LYS A 42 23.08 15.85 -10.51
CA LYS A 42 21.78 15.69 -11.18
C LYS A 42 21.10 14.39 -10.78
N LEU A 43 21.79 13.26 -10.86
CA LEU A 43 21.23 11.95 -10.49
C LEU A 43 20.73 11.93 -9.03
N ARG A 44 21.50 12.49 -8.09
CA ARG A 44 21.11 12.58 -6.67
C ARG A 44 19.88 13.45 -6.47
N GLU A 45 19.85 14.64 -7.07
CA GLU A 45 18.72 15.56 -7.00
C GLU A 45 17.44 14.96 -7.61
N ARG A 46 17.55 14.31 -8.77
CA ARG A 46 16.44 13.61 -9.43
C ARG A 46 15.89 12.50 -8.54
N ARG A 47 16.75 11.70 -7.89
CA ARG A 47 16.29 10.66 -6.96
C ARG A 47 15.56 11.22 -5.76
N LEU A 48 16.06 12.33 -5.19
CA LEU A 48 15.37 13.00 -4.08
C LEU A 48 13.97 13.48 -4.52
N PHE A 49 13.87 14.10 -5.70
CA PHE A 49 12.58 14.49 -6.26
C PHE A 49 11.64 13.29 -6.43
N TRP A 50 12.11 12.19 -7.01
CA TRP A 50 11.30 10.98 -7.21
C TRP A 50 10.86 10.35 -5.90
N GLN A 51 11.72 10.29 -4.89
CA GLN A 51 11.36 9.80 -3.57
C GLN A 51 10.29 10.67 -2.91
N THR A 52 10.42 11.99 -3.03
CA THR A 52 9.42 12.95 -2.54
C THR A 52 8.10 12.81 -3.28
N PHE A 53 8.12 12.61 -4.60
CA PHE A 53 6.92 12.32 -5.39
C PHE A 53 6.22 11.05 -4.90
N ILE A 54 6.95 9.95 -4.68
CA ILE A 54 6.40 8.69 -4.16
C ILE A 54 5.69 8.92 -2.81
N PHE A 55 6.33 9.65 -1.89
CA PHE A 55 5.73 9.95 -0.59
C PHE A 55 4.50 10.84 -0.69
N ASP A 56 4.50 11.82 -1.59
CA ASP A 56 3.37 12.73 -1.81
C ASP A 56 2.14 11.97 -2.33
N GLN A 57 2.28 11.12 -3.35
CA GLN A 57 1.16 10.35 -3.88
C GLN A 57 0.59 9.35 -2.86
N ASP A 58 1.47 8.65 -2.14
CA ASP A 58 1.07 7.69 -1.11
C ASP A 58 0.37 8.39 0.06
N LEU A 59 0.91 9.53 0.52
CA LEU A 59 0.28 10.31 1.59
C LEU A 59 -1.04 10.94 1.16
N ALA A 60 -1.12 11.50 -0.05
CA ALA A 60 -2.33 12.08 -0.64
C ALA A 60 -3.48 11.07 -0.66
N LEU A 61 -3.21 9.86 -1.16
CA LEU A 61 -4.19 8.77 -1.20
C LEU A 61 -4.62 8.36 0.21
N ARG A 62 -3.69 8.34 1.18
CA ARG A 62 -4.00 8.00 2.57
C ARG A 62 -4.87 9.03 3.28
N ILE A 63 -4.63 10.31 3.06
CA ILE A 63 -5.37 11.38 3.74
C ILE A 63 -6.61 11.83 2.95
N GLY A 64 -6.81 11.31 1.74
CA GLY A 64 -7.91 11.69 0.85
C GLY A 64 -7.81 13.13 0.33
N LYS A 65 -6.61 13.71 0.27
CA LYS A 65 -6.37 15.08 -0.25
C LYS A 65 -5.61 15.02 -1.57
N PRO A 66 -5.69 16.08 -2.41
CA PRO A 66 -4.92 16.14 -3.64
C PRO A 66 -3.42 16.08 -3.35
N PRO A 67 -2.62 15.39 -4.19
CA PRO A 67 -1.17 15.45 -4.13
C PRO A 67 -0.65 16.85 -4.44
N MET A 68 0.51 17.20 -3.90
CA MET A 68 1.17 18.49 -4.14
C MET A 68 1.89 18.50 -5.48
N ILE A 69 2.49 17.37 -5.87
CA ILE A 69 3.20 17.19 -7.13
C ILE A 69 2.22 16.63 -8.15
N GLY A 70 1.80 17.51 -9.07
CA GLY A 70 0.91 17.16 -10.18
C GLY A 70 1.61 16.45 -11.34
N PRO A 71 0.84 15.97 -12.33
CA PRO A 71 1.37 15.26 -13.50
C PRO A 71 2.36 16.09 -14.32
N ASP A 72 2.21 17.42 -14.34
CA ASP A 72 3.07 18.35 -15.08
C ASP A 72 4.55 18.30 -14.63
N PHE A 73 4.81 17.87 -13.39
CA PHE A 73 6.16 17.72 -12.85
C PHE A 73 6.79 16.35 -13.15
N THR A 74 6.02 15.40 -13.71
CA THR A 74 6.40 13.99 -13.85
C THR A 74 6.27 13.47 -15.28
N ILE A 75 6.66 14.32 -16.24
CA ILE A 75 6.62 14.01 -17.67
C ILE A 75 7.52 12.82 -18.04
N ASP A 76 8.58 12.58 -17.28
CA ASP A 76 9.53 11.50 -17.48
C ASP A 76 9.46 10.44 -16.36
N LEU A 77 10.39 9.48 -16.40
CA LEU A 77 10.54 8.43 -15.40
C LEU A 77 12.02 8.30 -15.02
N PRO A 78 12.34 7.81 -13.81
CA PRO A 78 13.71 7.42 -13.48
C PRO A 78 14.27 6.47 -14.52
N GLU A 79 15.55 6.64 -14.88
CA GLU A 79 16.23 5.76 -15.83
C GLU A 79 16.15 4.30 -15.39
N GLU A 80 15.92 3.40 -16.34
CA GLU A 80 15.88 1.96 -16.06
C GLU A 80 17.26 1.41 -15.69
N ARG A 81 18.32 1.99 -16.26
CA ARG A 81 19.72 1.58 -16.04
C ARG A 81 20.57 2.82 -15.79
N PRO A 82 20.52 3.42 -14.59
CA PRO A 82 21.33 4.59 -14.27
C PRO A 82 22.81 4.23 -14.26
N GLU A 83 23.67 5.18 -14.63
CA GLU A 83 25.13 4.97 -14.75
C GLU A 83 25.80 4.47 -13.46
N ASP A 84 25.31 4.90 -12.29
CA ASP A 84 25.85 4.49 -10.99
C ASP A 84 25.20 3.21 -10.43
N GLY A 85 24.32 2.57 -11.20
CA GLY A 85 23.63 1.32 -10.84
C GLY A 85 22.65 1.43 -9.67
N VAL A 86 22.45 2.60 -9.06
CA VAL A 86 21.65 2.74 -7.85
C VAL A 86 20.19 2.35 -8.09
N GLY A 87 19.68 1.47 -7.24
CA GLY A 87 18.32 0.93 -7.33
C GLY A 87 18.17 -0.23 -8.31
N THR A 88 19.23 -0.65 -9.01
CA THR A 88 19.20 -1.84 -9.88
C THR A 88 19.21 -3.10 -9.03
N LEU A 89 18.17 -3.91 -9.16
CA LEU A 89 18.00 -5.17 -8.45
C LEU A 89 17.94 -6.30 -9.45
N THR A 90 18.68 -7.38 -9.20
CA THR A 90 18.66 -8.60 -10.02
C THR A 90 18.25 -9.78 -9.15
N PHE A 91 17.12 -10.37 -9.49
CA PHE A 91 16.53 -11.47 -8.73
C PHE A 91 16.99 -12.80 -9.32
N LYS A 92 17.89 -13.50 -8.61
CA LYS A 92 18.55 -14.72 -9.11
C LYS A 92 17.56 -15.82 -9.50
N GLU A 93 16.47 -15.99 -8.77
CA GLU A 93 15.48 -17.05 -9.01
C GLU A 93 14.67 -16.81 -10.29
N SER A 94 14.35 -15.56 -10.63
CA SER A 94 13.53 -15.22 -11.81
C SER A 94 14.36 -14.76 -13.01
N GLY A 95 15.64 -14.40 -12.80
CA GLY A 95 16.50 -13.78 -13.82
C GLY A 95 16.09 -12.35 -14.19
N VAL A 96 15.13 -11.77 -13.47
CA VAL A 96 14.62 -10.42 -13.76
C VAL A 96 15.54 -9.37 -13.13
N THR A 97 15.91 -8.39 -13.94
CA THR A 97 16.58 -7.16 -13.49
C THR A 97 15.64 -5.98 -13.66
N LEU A 98 15.46 -5.17 -12.62
CA LEU A 98 14.64 -3.96 -12.65
C LEU A 98 15.26 -2.84 -11.82
N ASN A 99 14.80 -1.60 -12.03
CA ASN A 99 15.14 -0.47 -11.17
C ASN A 99 14.03 -0.21 -10.15
N PHE A 100 14.33 -0.41 -8.87
CA PHE A 100 13.37 -0.26 -7.78
C PHE A 100 12.73 1.13 -7.72
N ILE A 101 13.53 2.20 -7.87
CA ILE A 101 13.03 3.58 -7.79
C ILE A 101 12.08 3.83 -8.95
N ARG A 102 12.42 3.36 -10.16
CA ARG A 102 11.55 3.43 -11.33
C ARG A 102 10.21 2.74 -11.08
N GLU A 103 10.22 1.52 -10.57
CA GLU A 103 8.98 0.78 -10.29
C GLU A 103 8.13 1.45 -9.20
N GLN A 104 8.74 2.05 -8.18
CA GLN A 104 8.02 2.84 -7.19
C GLN A 104 7.38 4.09 -7.81
N VAL A 105 8.08 4.79 -8.71
CA VAL A 105 7.51 5.96 -9.42
C VAL A 105 6.34 5.55 -10.31
N ILE A 106 6.42 4.40 -10.99
CA ILE A 106 5.30 3.88 -11.78
C ILE A 106 4.08 3.64 -10.90
N LEU A 107 4.24 2.97 -9.75
CA LEU A 107 3.16 2.78 -8.78
C LEU A 107 2.62 4.11 -8.24
N ALA A 108 3.49 5.09 -7.96
CA ALA A 108 3.06 6.42 -7.51
C ALA A 108 2.25 7.18 -8.58
N LYS A 109 2.61 7.05 -9.86
CA LYS A 109 1.78 7.58 -10.96
C LYS A 109 0.42 6.88 -11.02
N MET A 110 0.37 5.57 -10.80
CA MET A 110 -0.91 4.84 -10.67
C MET A 110 -1.72 5.32 -9.47
N GLN A 111 -1.10 5.56 -8.31
CA GLN A 111 -1.77 6.17 -7.14
C GLN A 111 -2.39 7.53 -7.50
N SER A 112 -1.66 8.38 -8.23
CA SER A 112 -2.17 9.67 -8.70
C SER A 112 -3.37 9.51 -9.64
N LYS A 113 -3.31 8.55 -10.56
CA LYS A 113 -4.41 8.22 -11.49
C LYS A 113 -5.63 7.69 -10.73
N VAL A 114 -5.45 6.78 -9.78
CA VAL A 114 -6.51 6.25 -8.91
C VAL A 114 -7.18 7.39 -8.13
N TYR A 115 -6.38 8.28 -7.53
CA TYR A 115 -6.91 9.44 -6.81
C TYR A 115 -7.75 10.34 -7.72
N SER A 116 -7.19 10.77 -8.86
CA SER A 116 -7.87 11.68 -9.79
C SER A 116 -9.12 11.07 -10.42
N THR A 117 -9.13 9.76 -10.68
CA THR A 117 -10.22 9.05 -11.36
C THR A 117 -11.35 8.64 -10.42
N LEU A 118 -11.05 8.23 -9.19
CA LEU A 118 -12.05 7.71 -8.24
C LEU A 118 -12.34 8.67 -7.08
N TYR A 119 -11.33 9.35 -6.54
CA TYR A 119 -11.44 10.02 -5.24
C TYR A 119 -11.50 11.55 -5.29
N SER A 120 -11.12 12.16 -6.41
CA SER A 120 -11.18 13.62 -6.60
C SER A 120 -12.61 14.15 -6.49
N LYS A 121 -12.75 15.44 -6.15
CA LYS A 121 -14.08 16.07 -6.04
C LYS A 121 -14.78 16.09 -7.39
N GLU A 122 -14.00 16.19 -8.46
CA GLU A 122 -14.45 16.21 -9.85
C GLU A 122 -14.90 14.81 -10.28
N ALA A 123 -14.12 13.77 -9.97
CA ALA A 123 -14.48 12.37 -10.24
C ALA A 123 -15.83 11.99 -9.62
N ARG A 124 -16.03 12.36 -8.34
CA ARG A 124 -17.29 12.09 -7.62
C ARG A 124 -18.52 12.72 -8.28
N LYS A 125 -18.34 13.78 -9.09
CA LYS A 125 -19.43 14.43 -9.83
C LYS A 125 -19.65 13.86 -11.22
N LYS A 126 -18.61 13.29 -11.83
CA LYS A 126 -18.56 13.00 -13.27
C LYS A 126 -18.98 11.57 -13.63
N TYR A 127 -18.74 10.60 -12.75
CA TYR A 127 -18.82 9.17 -13.09
C TYR A 127 -19.88 8.41 -12.29
N VAL A 128 -21.01 9.06 -12.01
CA VAL A 128 -22.19 8.38 -11.49
C VAL A 128 -22.59 7.33 -12.55
N HIS A 129 -22.53 6.04 -12.23
CA HIS A 129 -22.82 4.88 -13.11
C HIS A 129 -21.67 4.31 -13.97
N GLU A 130 -20.44 4.82 -13.87
CA GLU A 130 -19.26 4.25 -14.58
C GLU A 130 -18.23 3.60 -13.63
N GLU A 131 -18.56 3.47 -12.33
CA GLU A 131 -17.60 3.06 -11.31
C GLU A 131 -16.97 1.69 -11.59
N ILE A 132 -17.76 0.73 -12.06
CA ILE A 132 -17.29 -0.63 -12.34
C ILE A 132 -16.29 -0.65 -13.50
N GLN A 133 -16.56 0.12 -14.55
CA GLN A 133 -15.65 0.21 -15.69
C GLN A 133 -14.33 0.85 -15.28
N LEU A 134 -14.37 1.96 -14.54
CA LEU A 134 -13.17 2.64 -14.05
C LEU A 134 -12.34 1.73 -13.12
N ILE A 135 -13.00 0.98 -12.22
CA ILE A 135 -12.36 -0.01 -11.36
C ILE A 135 -11.65 -1.06 -12.23
N SER A 136 -12.34 -1.62 -13.23
CA SER A 136 -11.80 -2.65 -14.11
C SER A 136 -10.60 -2.17 -14.93
N GLU A 137 -10.63 -0.93 -15.43
CA GLU A 137 -9.54 -0.35 -16.19
C GLU A 137 -8.29 -0.14 -15.32
N LEU A 138 -8.48 0.41 -14.11
CA LEU A 138 -7.40 0.63 -13.15
C LEU A 138 -6.81 -0.70 -12.64
N ASP A 139 -7.65 -1.69 -12.36
CA ASP A 139 -7.20 -3.02 -11.94
C ASP A 139 -6.41 -3.74 -13.04
N SER A 140 -6.87 -3.66 -14.29
CA SER A 140 -6.15 -4.24 -15.44
C SER A 140 -4.76 -3.61 -15.61
N GLU A 141 -4.63 -2.29 -15.46
CA GLU A 141 -3.33 -1.60 -15.54
C GLU A 141 -2.40 -2.04 -14.41
N LEU A 142 -2.93 -2.16 -13.19
CA LEU A 142 -2.17 -2.59 -12.01
C LEU A 142 -1.74 -4.07 -12.13
N CYS A 143 -2.60 -4.95 -12.63
CA CYS A 143 -2.28 -6.34 -12.91
C CYS A 143 -1.20 -6.49 -13.98
N ALA A 144 -1.28 -5.68 -15.05
CA ALA A 144 -0.25 -5.65 -16.09
C ALA A 144 1.11 -5.23 -15.51
N TRP A 145 1.14 -4.27 -14.57
CA TRP A 145 2.35 -3.95 -13.84
C TRP A 145 2.84 -5.12 -12.98
N LYS A 146 1.96 -5.74 -12.17
CA LYS A 146 2.32 -6.85 -11.28
C LYS A 146 2.92 -8.04 -12.02
N SER A 147 2.43 -8.33 -13.23
CA SER A 147 2.93 -9.45 -14.06
C SER A 147 4.41 -9.35 -14.41
N ARG A 148 5.00 -8.15 -14.35
CA ARG A 148 6.44 -7.91 -14.61
C ARG A 148 7.30 -7.97 -13.36
N ILE A 149 6.68 -8.02 -12.18
CA ILE A 149 7.37 -7.98 -10.89
C ILE A 149 7.54 -9.40 -10.35
N PRO A 150 8.77 -9.81 -10.00
CA PRO A 150 9.04 -11.16 -9.46
C PRO A 150 8.20 -11.48 -8.23
N GLU A 151 7.76 -12.73 -8.08
CA GLU A 151 7.04 -13.17 -6.88
C GLU A 151 7.98 -13.36 -5.68
N ILE A 152 7.47 -13.14 -4.48
CA ILE A 152 8.16 -13.47 -3.23
C ILE A 152 7.82 -14.91 -2.85
N THR A 153 8.78 -15.82 -2.96
CA THR A 153 8.59 -17.25 -2.72
C THR A 153 9.13 -17.65 -1.33
N LYS A 154 8.80 -18.87 -0.88
CA LYS A 154 9.35 -19.40 0.37
C LYS A 154 10.85 -19.74 0.27
N SER A 155 11.37 -20.01 -0.94
CA SER A 155 12.81 -20.27 -1.15
C SER A 155 13.66 -19.01 -0.93
N THR A 156 13.05 -17.82 -1.10
CA THR A 156 13.66 -16.53 -0.74
C THR A 156 14.00 -16.40 0.75
N ARG A 157 13.56 -17.34 1.61
CA ARG A 157 13.87 -17.42 3.05
C ARG A 157 15.03 -18.38 3.38
N ALA A 158 15.85 -18.77 2.41
CA ALA A 158 16.95 -19.72 2.62
C ALA A 158 17.79 -19.33 3.86
N PRO A 159 18.12 -20.28 4.76
CA PRO A 159 18.79 -19.96 5.99
C PRO A 159 20.25 -19.59 5.69
N TYR A 160 20.62 -18.37 6.09
CA TYR A 160 21.94 -18.02 6.61
C TYR A 160 23.10 -17.57 5.71
N PHE A 161 23.07 -17.55 4.36
CA PHE A 161 24.29 -17.15 3.63
C PHE A 161 24.20 -16.23 2.41
N ASP A 162 23.03 -15.79 1.97
CA ASP A 162 22.97 -14.74 0.94
C ASP A 162 21.66 -13.96 1.11
N LYS A 163 21.66 -12.96 2.00
CA LYS A 163 20.52 -12.05 2.15
C LYS A 163 20.38 -11.33 0.81
N ASP A 164 19.39 -11.71 0.00
CA ASP A 164 19.11 -10.99 -1.24
C ASP A 164 18.85 -9.52 -0.89
N PRO A 165 19.76 -8.58 -1.23
CA PRO A 165 19.61 -7.18 -0.86
C PRO A 165 18.32 -6.57 -1.45
N GLY A 166 17.73 -7.21 -2.47
CA GLY A 166 16.48 -6.80 -3.09
C GLY A 166 15.20 -7.27 -2.40
N LEU A 167 15.25 -8.18 -1.41
CA LEU A 167 14.02 -8.73 -0.81
C LEU A 167 13.17 -7.65 -0.13
N ILE A 168 13.79 -6.72 0.59
CA ILE A 168 13.07 -5.63 1.26
C ILE A 168 12.43 -4.69 0.22
N ASN A 169 13.15 -4.38 -0.85
CA ASN A 169 12.66 -3.56 -1.95
C ASN A 169 11.48 -4.24 -2.66
N LEU A 170 11.61 -5.53 -2.97
CA LEU A 170 10.54 -6.32 -3.57
C LEU A 170 9.31 -6.38 -2.66
N THR A 171 9.53 -6.54 -1.35
CA THR A 171 8.48 -6.50 -0.33
C THR A 171 7.76 -5.15 -0.35
N VAL A 172 8.48 -4.03 -0.40
CA VAL A 172 7.90 -2.68 -0.51
C VAL A 172 7.04 -2.52 -1.77
N LEU A 173 7.49 -3.03 -2.92
CA LEU A 173 6.71 -3.00 -4.17
C LEU A 173 5.40 -3.79 -4.02
N HIS A 174 5.44 -4.98 -3.43
CA HIS A 174 4.24 -5.78 -3.18
C HIS A 174 3.30 -5.12 -2.16
N TYR A 175 3.85 -4.47 -1.13
CA TYR A 175 3.05 -3.68 -0.20
C TYR A 175 2.23 -2.63 -0.95
N ALA A 176 2.89 -1.80 -1.78
CA ALA A 176 2.23 -0.74 -2.54
C ALA A 176 1.20 -1.30 -3.53
N TYR A 177 1.49 -2.41 -4.21
CA TYR A 177 0.54 -3.13 -5.07
C TYR A 177 -0.74 -3.52 -4.33
N TYR A 178 -0.63 -4.26 -3.22
CA TYR A 178 -1.81 -4.69 -2.46
C TYR A 178 -2.54 -3.49 -1.84
N GLN A 179 -1.87 -2.36 -1.59
CA GLN A 179 -2.55 -1.11 -1.22
C GLN A 179 -3.51 -0.67 -2.31
N LEU A 180 -2.99 -0.61 -3.55
CA LEU A 180 -3.74 -0.11 -4.69
C LEU A 180 -4.92 -1.02 -5.01
N VAL A 181 -4.75 -2.34 -4.93
CA VAL A 181 -5.87 -3.29 -5.06
C VAL A 181 -6.97 -2.97 -4.04
N ILE A 182 -6.61 -2.84 -2.76
CA ILE A 182 -7.59 -2.51 -1.70
C ILE A 182 -8.25 -1.17 -1.99
N VAL A 183 -7.49 -0.14 -2.36
CA VAL A 183 -8.04 1.19 -2.63
C VAL A 183 -9.00 1.14 -3.82
N ILE A 184 -8.57 0.63 -4.98
CA ILE A 184 -9.38 0.54 -6.20
C ILE A 184 -10.70 -0.20 -5.93
N HIS A 185 -10.64 -1.40 -5.36
CA HIS A 185 -11.85 -2.21 -5.15
C HIS A 185 -12.69 -1.74 -3.95
N SER A 186 -12.13 -0.99 -3.00
CA SER A 186 -12.90 -0.40 -1.90
C SER A 186 -13.76 0.78 -2.33
N PHE A 187 -13.50 1.36 -3.51
CA PHE A 187 -14.30 2.46 -4.04
C PHE A 187 -15.77 2.07 -4.24
N ILE A 188 -16.05 0.81 -4.58
CA ILE A 188 -17.42 0.32 -4.79
C ILE A 188 -18.32 0.51 -3.57
N PHE A 189 -17.74 0.51 -2.36
CA PHE A 189 -18.48 0.71 -1.10
C PHE A 189 -18.78 2.18 -0.78
N GLN A 190 -18.20 3.12 -1.54
CA GLN A 190 -18.42 4.56 -1.37
C GLN A 190 -19.39 5.12 -2.42
N SER A 191 -19.76 4.35 -3.44
CA SER A 191 -20.73 4.79 -4.44
C SER A 191 -22.11 4.98 -3.80
N SER A 192 -22.77 6.08 -4.15
CA SER A 192 -24.11 6.44 -3.67
C SER A 192 -25.22 5.58 -4.30
N ASN A 193 -24.92 4.79 -5.34
CA ASN A 193 -25.91 4.04 -6.12
C ASN A 193 -25.95 2.54 -5.78
N LEU A 194 -25.84 2.21 -4.49
CA LEU A 194 -25.91 0.83 -3.98
C LEU A 194 -27.19 0.09 -4.40
N GLU A 195 -28.28 0.81 -4.67
CA GLU A 195 -29.56 0.23 -5.12
C GLU A 195 -29.55 -0.23 -6.58
N GLN A 196 -28.75 0.37 -7.47
CA GLN A 196 -28.56 -0.10 -8.84
C GLN A 196 -27.42 -1.12 -8.95
N LEU A 197 -26.40 -1.01 -8.10
CA LEU A 197 -25.35 -2.02 -7.93
C LEU A 197 -25.89 -3.36 -7.41
N ARG A 198 -27.12 -3.38 -6.89
CA ARG A 198 -27.84 -4.60 -6.49
C ARG A 198 -28.04 -5.57 -7.65
N ASP A 199 -28.06 -5.10 -8.90
CA ASP A 199 -28.12 -5.98 -10.06
C ASP A 199 -26.74 -6.61 -10.41
N ASP A 200 -25.65 -6.11 -9.80
CA ASP A 200 -24.25 -6.51 -10.02
C ASP A 200 -23.61 -7.13 -8.75
N PHE A 201 -24.38 -7.91 -7.97
CA PHE A 201 -23.90 -8.56 -6.74
C PHE A 201 -22.60 -9.36 -6.94
N ASP A 202 -22.46 -10.09 -8.05
CA ASP A 202 -21.27 -10.91 -8.32
C ASP A 202 -20.00 -10.07 -8.41
N ARG A 203 -20.09 -8.86 -8.96
CA ARG A 203 -18.95 -7.93 -9.08
C ARG A 203 -18.61 -7.30 -7.74
N ILE A 204 -19.61 -6.99 -6.91
CA ILE A 204 -19.39 -6.54 -5.54
C ILE A 204 -18.70 -7.63 -4.73
N HIS A 205 -19.21 -8.86 -4.78
CA HIS A 205 -18.61 -10.01 -4.11
C HIS A 205 -17.18 -10.25 -4.57
N SER A 206 -16.92 -10.13 -5.88
CA SER A 206 -15.57 -10.23 -6.43
C SER A 206 -14.64 -9.14 -5.90
N SER A 207 -15.09 -7.89 -5.84
CA SER A 207 -14.32 -6.77 -5.28
C SER A 207 -14.04 -6.92 -3.77
N VAL A 208 -15.02 -7.40 -2.99
CA VAL A 208 -14.83 -7.75 -1.58
C VAL A 208 -13.76 -8.83 -1.45
N ALA A 209 -13.86 -9.90 -2.24
CA ALA A 209 -12.92 -11.02 -2.21
C ALA A 209 -11.48 -10.56 -2.55
N LEU A 210 -11.32 -9.71 -3.57
CA LEU A 210 -10.04 -9.12 -3.96
C LEU A 210 -9.45 -8.25 -2.85
N CYS A 211 -10.25 -7.37 -2.23
CA CYS A 211 -9.83 -6.58 -1.08
C CYS A 211 -9.34 -7.45 0.08
N VAL A 212 -10.10 -8.49 0.44
CA VAL A 212 -9.76 -9.41 1.55
C VAL A 212 -8.50 -10.21 1.22
N ALA A 213 -8.38 -10.73 0.01
CA ALA A 213 -7.19 -11.46 -0.43
C ALA A 213 -5.95 -10.56 -0.41
N ALA A 214 -6.05 -9.34 -0.95
CA ALA A 214 -4.97 -8.35 -0.93
C ALA A 214 -4.58 -7.96 0.51
N ALA A 215 -5.55 -7.76 1.40
CA ALA A 215 -5.29 -7.43 2.80
C ALA A 215 -4.55 -8.56 3.53
N ARG A 216 -4.97 -9.81 3.33
CA ARG A 216 -4.29 -11.00 3.88
C ARG A 216 -2.88 -11.14 3.35
N ALA A 217 -2.68 -10.95 2.05
CA ALA A 217 -1.38 -11.01 1.41
C ALA A 217 -0.45 -9.91 1.95
N ARG A 218 -0.93 -8.66 2.02
CA ARG A 218 -0.18 -7.52 2.57
C ARG A 218 0.24 -7.74 4.02
N ILE A 219 -0.64 -8.25 4.89
CA ILE A 219 -0.27 -8.58 6.27
C ILE A 219 0.73 -9.73 6.31
N SER A 220 0.57 -10.74 5.45
CA SER A 220 1.48 -11.89 5.38
C SER A 220 2.88 -11.52 4.89
N LEU A 221 3.05 -10.40 4.19
CA LEU A 221 4.36 -9.89 3.82
C LEU A 221 5.26 -9.56 5.02
N LEU A 222 4.68 -9.35 6.22
CA LEU A 222 5.44 -9.22 7.48
C LEU A 222 6.25 -10.47 7.83
N ASN A 223 6.05 -11.58 7.13
CA ASN A 223 6.85 -12.80 7.28
C ASN A 223 8.20 -12.72 6.54
N PHE A 224 8.30 -11.90 5.49
CA PHE A 224 9.52 -11.72 4.67
C PHE A 224 10.36 -10.54 5.13
N HIS A 225 9.98 -9.96 6.27
CA HIS A 225 10.55 -8.75 6.78
C HIS A 225 11.72 -9.08 7.72
N GLU A 226 12.91 -8.52 7.43
CA GLU A 226 14.10 -8.72 8.25
C GLU A 226 13.98 -7.97 9.58
N ASP A 227 14.09 -8.71 10.67
CA ASP A 227 13.83 -8.22 12.03
C ASP A 227 14.67 -7.00 12.45
N SER A 228 15.81 -6.75 11.81
CA SER A 228 16.77 -5.68 12.16
C SER A 228 16.74 -4.47 11.22
N HIS A 229 15.89 -4.45 10.19
CA HIS A 229 15.94 -3.37 9.19
C HIS A 229 15.32 -2.06 9.74
N MET A 230 15.78 -0.88 9.31
CA MET A 230 15.18 0.38 9.80
C MET A 230 13.76 0.62 9.25
N PHE A 231 13.44 0.07 8.08
CA PHE A 231 12.14 0.23 7.43
C PHE A 231 11.05 -0.68 8.01
N SER A 232 11.40 -1.56 8.94
CA SER A 232 10.50 -2.48 9.65
C SER A 232 9.31 -1.78 10.27
N LEU A 233 9.61 -0.74 11.05
CA LEU A 233 8.60 0.01 11.77
C LEU A 233 7.71 0.81 10.82
N HIS A 234 8.31 1.36 9.76
CA HIS A 234 7.57 2.02 8.69
C HIS A 234 6.58 1.06 8.04
N LEU A 235 7.02 -0.11 7.57
CA LEU A 235 6.15 -1.10 6.93
C LEU A 235 5.05 -1.58 7.87
N LEU A 236 5.37 -1.81 9.14
CA LEU A 236 4.41 -2.25 10.15
C LEU A 236 3.28 -1.22 10.37
N ASN A 237 3.61 0.06 10.44
CA ASN A 237 2.61 1.14 10.50
C ASN A 237 1.80 1.26 9.20
N ASN A 238 2.38 0.93 8.05
CA ASN A 238 1.67 0.91 6.77
C ASN A 238 0.68 -0.26 6.63
N VAL A 239 0.81 -1.33 7.42
CA VAL A 239 -0.12 -2.49 7.39
C VAL A 239 -1.50 -2.15 7.97
N SER A 240 -1.62 -1.05 8.74
CA SER A 240 -2.87 -0.64 9.37
C SER A 240 -4.06 -0.53 8.41
N TRP A 241 -3.81 -0.19 7.15
CA TRP A 241 -4.81 -0.09 6.08
C TRP A 241 -5.53 -1.41 5.76
N SER A 242 -4.86 -2.53 5.98
CA SER A 242 -5.43 -3.86 5.74
C SER A 242 -6.15 -4.43 6.97
N LEU A 243 -5.93 -3.86 8.16
CA LEU A 243 -6.55 -4.35 9.39
C LEU A 243 -8.07 -4.20 9.35
N ASP A 244 -8.57 -3.06 8.85
CA ASP A 244 -10.01 -2.81 8.70
C ASP A 244 -10.69 -3.88 7.84
N VAL A 245 -10.10 -4.19 6.68
CA VAL A 245 -10.67 -5.12 5.70
C VAL A 245 -10.76 -6.52 6.32
N VAL A 246 -9.68 -6.99 6.94
CA VAL A 246 -9.65 -8.30 7.62
C VAL A 246 -10.61 -8.32 8.80
N PHE A 247 -10.64 -7.27 9.62
CA PHE A 247 -11.53 -7.17 10.77
C PHE A 247 -13.01 -7.23 10.36
N ILE A 248 -13.42 -6.46 9.35
CA ILE A 248 -14.78 -6.48 8.82
C ILE A 248 -15.11 -7.87 8.27
N ASN A 249 -14.17 -8.49 7.54
CA ASN A 249 -14.36 -9.84 7.00
C ASN A 249 -14.60 -10.89 8.09
N ILE A 250 -13.86 -10.83 9.22
CA ILE A 250 -14.08 -11.70 10.38
C ILE A 250 -15.51 -11.52 10.92
N LEU A 251 -15.96 -10.27 11.05
CA LEU A 251 -17.28 -9.99 11.59
C LEU A 251 -18.41 -10.44 10.65
N GLN A 252 -18.20 -10.43 9.34
CA GLN A 252 -19.19 -10.90 8.37
C GLN A 252 -19.22 -12.44 8.28
N ASN A 253 -18.06 -13.10 8.38
CA ASN A 253 -17.91 -14.53 8.11
C ASN A 253 -17.61 -15.38 9.36
N LYS A 254 -18.21 -15.03 10.51
CA LYS A 254 -17.88 -15.59 11.85
C LYS A 254 -17.89 -17.13 11.94
N GLY A 255 -18.70 -17.80 11.13
CA GLY A 255 -18.82 -19.27 11.12
C GLY A 255 -17.80 -20.00 10.25
N THR A 256 -16.93 -19.29 9.55
CA THR A 256 -15.98 -19.90 8.61
C THR A 256 -14.62 -20.16 9.28
N PRO A 257 -13.88 -21.23 8.89
CA PRO A 257 -12.50 -21.44 9.34
C PRO A 257 -11.59 -20.25 9.03
N SER A 258 -11.85 -19.58 7.90
CA SER A 258 -11.10 -18.42 7.44
C SER A 258 -11.14 -17.25 8.43
N ALA A 259 -12.24 -17.07 9.17
CA ALA A 259 -12.33 -16.04 10.20
C ALA A 259 -11.34 -16.26 11.36
N ARG A 260 -11.00 -17.53 11.66
CA ARG A 260 -9.99 -17.86 12.68
C ARG A 260 -8.57 -17.61 12.18
N GLU A 261 -8.30 -17.90 10.91
CA GLU A 261 -7.02 -17.58 10.27
C GLU A 261 -6.77 -16.07 10.20
N ASP A 262 -7.81 -15.32 9.88
CA ASP A 262 -7.83 -13.86 9.88
C ASP A 262 -7.57 -13.28 11.27
N LEU A 263 -8.14 -13.88 12.32
CA LEU A 263 -7.84 -13.50 13.69
C LEU A 263 -6.35 -13.72 14.02
N ASN A 264 -5.76 -14.83 13.56
CA ASN A 264 -4.33 -15.09 13.73
C ASN A 264 -3.46 -14.09 12.96
N LEU A 265 -3.92 -13.58 11.80
CA LEU A 265 -3.27 -12.48 11.08
C LEU A 265 -3.23 -11.20 11.94
N LEU A 266 -4.34 -10.81 12.56
CA LEU A 266 -4.39 -9.66 13.47
C LEU A 266 -3.45 -9.85 14.68
N GLY A 267 -3.46 -11.05 15.28
CA GLY A 267 -2.56 -11.40 16.38
C GLY A 267 -1.09 -11.31 16.02
N ARG A 268 -0.72 -11.67 14.78
CA ARG A 268 0.64 -11.53 14.26
C ARG A 268 1.09 -10.08 14.19
N VAL A 269 0.23 -9.17 13.72
CA VAL A 269 0.57 -7.73 13.67
C VAL A 269 0.89 -7.20 15.08
N ILE A 270 0.06 -7.56 16.07
CA ILE A 270 0.28 -7.20 17.49
C ILE A 270 1.61 -7.75 18.01
N SER A 271 1.93 -9.02 17.71
CA SER A 271 3.19 -9.64 18.11
C SER A 271 4.40 -8.94 17.50
N ARG A 272 4.31 -8.53 16.23
CA ARG A 272 5.37 -7.79 15.54
C ARG A 272 5.59 -6.40 16.13
N PHE A 273 4.53 -5.67 16.49
CA PHE A 273 4.65 -4.38 17.18
C PHE A 273 5.39 -4.53 18.51
N LYS A 274 5.02 -5.51 19.33
CA LYS A 274 5.70 -5.79 20.61
C LYS A 274 7.18 -6.16 20.45
N LYS A 275 7.55 -6.76 19.31
CA LYS A 275 8.92 -7.17 19.01
C LYS A 275 9.79 -6.00 18.52
N PHE A 276 9.23 -5.11 17.70
CA PHE A 276 10.02 -4.13 16.94
C PHE A 276 9.94 -2.69 17.44
N ASP A 277 8.88 -2.33 18.14
CA ASP A 277 8.68 -0.97 18.64
C ASP A 277 8.77 -0.98 20.17
N PRO A 278 9.84 -0.44 20.78
CA PRO A 278 9.95 -0.36 22.24
C PRO A 278 8.82 0.49 22.85
N ASN A 279 8.26 1.44 22.09
CA ASN A 279 7.19 2.34 22.50
C ASN A 279 5.85 1.94 21.85
N TYR A 280 5.66 0.66 21.53
CA TYR A 280 4.49 0.16 20.80
C TYR A 280 3.14 0.57 21.40
N ARG A 281 3.06 0.87 22.71
CA ARG A 281 1.82 1.29 23.38
C ARG A 281 1.33 2.66 22.90
N ASP A 282 2.26 3.52 22.49
CA ASP A 282 1.98 4.88 22.01
C ASP A 282 1.63 4.89 20.51
N ALA A 283 1.97 3.83 19.78
CA ALA A 283 1.60 3.67 18.37
C ALA A 283 0.08 3.48 18.22
N VAL A 284 -0.57 4.41 17.49
CA VAL A 284 -2.00 4.33 17.15
C VAL A 284 -2.33 3.01 16.45
N ALA A 285 -1.47 2.61 15.50
CA ALA A 285 -1.60 1.37 14.75
C ALA A 285 -1.66 0.11 15.64
N PHE A 286 -0.84 0.05 16.69
CA PHE A 286 -0.85 -1.04 17.65
C PHE A 286 -2.14 -1.08 18.48
N ARG A 287 -2.59 0.09 18.98
CA ARG A 287 -3.83 0.19 19.76
C ARG A 287 -5.03 -0.26 18.94
N THR A 288 -5.11 0.16 17.68
CA THR A 288 -6.17 -0.27 16.75
C THR A 288 -6.10 -1.77 16.48
N ALA A 289 -4.92 -2.30 16.13
CA ALA A 289 -4.77 -3.73 15.89
C ALA A 289 -5.21 -4.57 17.11
N SER A 290 -4.83 -4.12 18.31
CA SER A 290 -5.22 -4.74 19.57
C SER A 290 -6.72 -4.71 19.81
N LEU A 291 -7.37 -3.55 19.57
CA LEU A 291 -8.81 -3.39 19.71
C LEU A 291 -9.56 -4.30 18.71
N PHE A 292 -9.18 -4.29 17.44
CA PHE A 292 -9.79 -5.14 16.42
C PHE A 292 -9.65 -6.62 16.75
N HIS A 293 -8.46 -7.06 17.16
CA HIS A 293 -8.25 -8.45 17.58
C HIS A 293 -9.15 -8.82 18.77
N GLN A 294 -9.26 -7.96 19.78
CA GLN A 294 -10.07 -8.23 20.97
C GLN A 294 -11.57 -8.32 20.63
N VAL A 295 -12.08 -7.38 19.83
CA VAL A 295 -13.49 -7.37 19.41
C VAL A 295 -13.79 -8.57 18.52
N ALA A 296 -12.93 -8.87 17.55
CA ALA A 296 -13.08 -10.03 16.67
C ALA A 296 -13.06 -11.35 17.44
N TYR A 297 -12.13 -11.50 18.40
CA TYR A 297 -12.05 -12.69 19.26
C TYR A 297 -13.36 -12.92 20.03
N ARG A 298 -13.89 -11.88 20.68
CA ARG A 298 -15.18 -11.96 21.41
C ARG A 298 -16.34 -12.27 20.49
N ALA A 299 -16.38 -11.66 19.30
CA ALA A 299 -17.44 -11.91 18.33
C ALA A 299 -17.46 -13.38 17.88
N LEU A 300 -16.30 -13.99 17.65
CA LEU A 300 -16.19 -15.41 17.30
C LEU A 300 -16.58 -16.33 18.47
N GLN A 301 -16.20 -16.00 19.70
CA GLN A 301 -16.61 -16.77 20.89
C GLN A 301 -18.13 -16.72 21.08
N ASN A 302 -18.74 -15.53 21.00
CA ASN A 302 -20.18 -15.39 21.15
C ASN A 302 -20.94 -16.15 20.06
N TYR A 303 -20.44 -16.14 18.82
CA TYR A 303 -21.02 -16.93 17.74
C TYR A 303 -20.91 -18.44 18.02
N ALA A 304 -19.75 -18.93 18.45
CA ALA A 304 -19.57 -20.34 18.81
C ALA A 304 -20.52 -20.78 19.94
N ASN A 305 -20.67 -19.94 20.98
CA ASN A 305 -21.58 -20.21 22.10
C ASN A 305 -23.06 -20.18 21.69
N SER A 306 -23.44 -19.35 20.71
CA SER A 306 -24.81 -19.33 20.18
C SER A 306 -25.15 -20.58 19.34
N GLN A 307 -24.14 -21.20 18.71
CA GLN A 307 -24.32 -22.43 17.94
C GLN A 307 -24.35 -23.68 18.83
N ASN A 308 -23.69 -23.62 19.99
CA ASN A 308 -23.67 -24.68 21.01
C ASN A 308 -24.04 -24.09 22.38
N PRO A 309 -25.34 -23.83 22.65
CA PRO A 309 -25.75 -23.40 23.99
C PRO A 309 -25.34 -24.48 25.01
N ALA A 310 -24.74 -24.06 26.12
CA ALA A 310 -24.43 -24.97 27.22
C ALA A 310 -25.73 -25.67 27.68
N PRO A 311 -25.67 -26.98 28.03
CA PRO A 311 -26.85 -27.78 28.34
C PRO A 311 -27.63 -27.28 29.56
#